data_AF-A0A0P4WB10-F1
#
_entry.id   AF-A0A0P4WB10-F1
#
_cell.length_a   1.000
_cell.length_b   1.000
_cell.length_c   1.000
_cell.angle_alpha   90.00
_cell.angle_beta   90.00
_cell.angle_gamma   90.00
#
_symmetry.space_group_name_H-M   'P 1'
#
loop_
_entity.id
_entity.type
_entity.pdbx_description
1 polymer ?
#
loop_
_entity_poly.entity_id
_entity_poly.type
_entity_poly.pdbx_seq_one_letter_code
_entity_poly.pdbx_strand_id
1 'polypeptide(L)'
;MLLNGQTTTIVGENVVGVAEGSGKGPLLLVGADYDTSLRHNPLEDNGAGVAAMLEVARNYMKETQPEGHFTRNRTVIFVAFDLNTKEYRSDSKGDRPGFYYFVHQWLWPHLNQSLLNFGGAIILDSITRFSMNPNTQHLPDGFSQTFPEAYKKIIEDESKGNFLALITRGTSQSKHLAQTFMDNYTKHRKAGLVRVQKMVLETAAPITSEVLDMINHQAHYPFWTFHPSDQPTALPALLLTDTDMYRQSFEQCPQPCTSEAFLTRHRQQAISLTCEGLINTLFELQAERRPGTSEGSNGASFVSVTATWIMIVMAALLY
;
A
#
# COMPACT_ATOMS: atom_id res chain seq x y z
N MET A 1 16.37 -21.61 -1.01
CA MET A 1 17.31 -20.92 -0.08
C MET A 1 18.37 -21.91 0.39
N LEU A 2 19.63 -21.51 0.51
CA LEU A 2 20.68 -22.36 1.09
C LEU A 2 20.73 -22.15 2.60
N LEU A 3 20.18 -23.09 3.37
CA LEU A 3 20.44 -23.20 4.81
C LEU A 3 21.43 -24.35 4.99
N ASN A 4 22.61 -24.06 5.55
CA ASN A 4 23.67 -25.05 5.81
C ASN A 4 24.13 -25.87 4.57
N GLY A 5 24.13 -25.28 3.39
CA GLY A 5 24.57 -25.96 2.16
C GLY A 5 23.56 -26.95 1.57
N GLN A 6 22.32 -26.99 2.07
CA GLN A 6 21.22 -27.72 1.46
C GLN A 6 20.21 -26.76 0.83
N THR A 7 19.76 -27.08 -0.39
CA THR A 7 18.69 -26.35 -1.07
C THR A 7 17.37 -26.68 -0.39
N THR A 8 16.83 -25.73 0.37
CA THR A 8 15.49 -25.82 0.95
C THR A 8 14.50 -25.13 0.02
N THR A 9 13.46 -25.88 -0.39
CA THR A 9 12.28 -25.32 -1.04
C THR A 9 11.46 -24.58 0.01
N ILE A 10 11.18 -23.30 -0.24
CA ILE A 10 10.27 -22.50 0.57
C ILE A 10 8.95 -22.43 -0.19
N VAL A 11 7.85 -22.69 0.51
CA VAL A 11 6.49 -22.56 -0.01
C VAL A 11 5.82 -21.47 0.80
N GLY A 12 5.11 -20.58 0.12
CA GLY A 12 4.34 -19.49 0.72
C GLY A 12 2.96 -19.40 0.09
N GLU A 13 2.05 -18.71 0.77
CA GLU A 13 0.63 -18.64 0.40
C GLU A 13 0.11 -17.20 0.43
N ASN A 14 -0.28 -16.66 -0.72
CA ASN A 14 -1.00 -15.39 -0.71
C ASN A 14 -2.42 -15.60 -0.14
N VAL A 15 -2.88 -14.69 0.71
CA VAL A 15 -4.26 -14.69 1.22
C VAL A 15 -5.08 -13.68 0.42
N VAL A 16 -6.09 -14.14 -0.30
CA VAL A 16 -6.91 -13.31 -1.18
C VAL A 16 -8.36 -13.27 -0.71
N GLY A 17 -8.85 -12.07 -0.39
CA GLY A 17 -10.26 -11.81 -0.12
C GLY A 17 -10.91 -11.06 -1.28
N VAL A 18 -12.07 -11.55 -1.75
CA VAL A 18 -12.80 -10.95 -2.88
C VAL A 18 -14.15 -10.42 -2.40
N ALA A 19 -14.35 -9.11 -2.55
CA ALA A 19 -15.60 -8.42 -2.28
C ALA A 19 -16.36 -8.22 -3.60
N GLU A 20 -17.18 -9.21 -3.99
CA GLU A 20 -17.83 -9.25 -5.31
C GLU A 20 -18.88 -8.16 -5.57
N GLY A 21 -18.68 -7.36 -6.62
CA GLY A 21 -19.65 -6.35 -7.05
C GLY A 21 -20.81 -6.93 -7.84
N SER A 22 -21.95 -6.24 -7.84
CA SER A 22 -23.13 -6.64 -8.62
C SER A 22 -23.10 -6.18 -10.09
N GLY A 23 -22.27 -5.18 -10.40
CA GLY A 23 -22.17 -4.56 -11.72
C GLY A 23 -20.92 -4.98 -12.49
N LYS A 24 -20.87 -4.55 -13.75
CA LYS A 24 -19.69 -4.70 -14.62
C LYS A 24 -18.82 -3.45 -14.49
N GLY A 25 -17.51 -3.64 -14.37
CA GLY A 25 -16.57 -2.53 -14.36
C GLY A 25 -15.19 -2.94 -13.89
N PRO A 26 -14.21 -2.02 -14.01
CA PRO A 26 -12.85 -2.29 -13.59
C PRO A 26 -12.77 -2.48 -12.08
N LEU A 27 -12.23 -3.62 -11.64
CA LEU A 27 -12.03 -3.92 -10.22
C LEU A 27 -10.86 -3.12 -9.64
N LEU A 28 -10.88 -2.88 -8.33
CA LEU A 28 -9.72 -2.35 -7.61
C LEU A 28 -9.11 -3.38 -6.67
N LEU A 29 -7.82 -3.23 -6.42
CA LEU A 29 -7.08 -4.05 -5.48
C LEU A 29 -6.43 -3.20 -4.40
N VAL A 30 -6.47 -3.66 -3.15
CA VAL A 30 -5.64 -3.17 -2.05
C VAL A 30 -4.79 -4.33 -1.54
N GLY A 31 -3.47 -4.15 -1.43
CA GLY A 31 -2.58 -5.23 -1.02
C GLY A 31 -1.46 -4.78 -0.09
N ALA A 32 -0.92 -5.73 0.66
CA ALA A 32 0.24 -5.55 1.54
C ALA A 32 0.98 -6.89 1.69
N ASP A 33 2.31 -6.87 1.80
CA ASP A 33 3.09 -8.06 2.16
C ASP A 33 2.93 -8.36 3.66
N TYR A 34 2.75 -9.63 4.05
CA TYR A 34 2.56 -10.01 5.46
C TYR A 34 3.75 -10.74 6.08
N ASP A 35 4.70 -11.18 5.26
CA ASP A 35 5.97 -11.68 5.74
C ASP A 35 6.85 -10.54 6.27
N THR A 36 7.85 -10.91 7.07
CA THR A 36 8.74 -9.97 7.75
C THR A 36 10.08 -10.66 8.00
N SER A 37 11.19 -9.93 8.00
CA SER A 37 12.44 -10.50 8.48
C SER A 37 12.53 -10.52 9.99
N LEU A 38 13.36 -11.45 10.45
CA LEU A 38 13.87 -11.51 11.82
C LEU A 38 14.73 -10.29 12.22
N ARG A 39 15.03 -9.37 11.30
CA ARG A 39 15.95 -8.23 11.52
C ARG A 39 15.24 -6.90 11.70
N HIS A 40 14.03 -6.77 11.14
CA HIS A 40 13.24 -5.56 11.23
C HIS A 40 12.12 -5.71 12.25
N ASN A 41 11.55 -4.58 12.68
CA ASN A 41 10.37 -4.60 13.54
C ASN A 41 9.18 -5.05 12.68
N PRO A 42 8.53 -6.18 12.98
CA PRO A 42 7.45 -6.72 12.14
C PRO A 42 6.22 -5.82 12.11
N LEU A 43 6.06 -4.93 13.10
CA LEU A 43 4.98 -3.94 13.09
C LEU A 43 5.22 -2.80 12.10
N GLU A 44 6.49 -2.44 11.83
CA GLU A 44 6.85 -1.42 10.83
C GLU A 44 6.86 -1.97 9.41
N ASP A 45 7.42 -3.16 9.21
CA ASP A 45 7.64 -3.78 7.92
C ASP A 45 7.18 -5.25 7.97
N ASN A 46 5.94 -5.57 7.60
CA ASN A 46 4.88 -4.67 7.09
C ASN A 46 3.55 -4.85 7.84
N GLY A 47 3.60 -5.18 9.13
CA GLY A 47 2.42 -5.44 9.96
C GLY A 47 1.42 -4.30 10.01
N ALA A 48 1.86 -3.04 10.03
CA ALA A 48 0.97 -1.89 9.94
C ALA A 48 0.26 -1.77 8.58
N GLY A 49 0.93 -2.10 7.47
CA GLY A 49 0.32 -2.15 6.14
C GLY A 49 -0.78 -3.21 6.05
N VAL A 50 -0.52 -4.41 6.58
CA VAL A 50 -1.52 -5.49 6.67
C VAL A 50 -2.69 -5.08 7.57
N ALA A 51 -2.43 -4.52 8.74
CA ALA A 51 -3.47 -4.05 9.65
C ALA A 51 -4.35 -2.97 9.01
N ALA A 52 -3.75 -2.04 8.27
CA ALA A 52 -4.47 -1.03 7.51
C ALA A 52 -5.33 -1.67 6.41
N MET A 53 -4.79 -2.60 5.62
CA MET A 53 -5.56 -3.32 4.58
C MET A 53 -6.78 -4.03 5.18
N LEU A 54 -6.60 -4.74 6.30
CA LEU A 54 -7.68 -5.46 6.97
C LEU A 54 -8.74 -4.51 7.55
N GLU A 55 -8.34 -3.37 8.10
CA GLU A 55 -9.27 -2.35 8.60
C GLU A 55 -10.05 -1.68 7.47
N VAL A 56 -9.40 -1.42 6.31
CA VAL A 56 -10.07 -0.96 5.10
C VAL A 56 -11.09 -2.00 4.63
N ALA A 57 -10.70 -3.27 4.55
CA ALA A 57 -11.59 -4.37 4.17
C ALA A 57 -12.80 -4.48 5.12
N ARG A 58 -12.57 -4.46 6.43
CA ARG A 58 -13.61 -4.54 7.46
C ARG A 58 -14.63 -3.43 7.31
N ASN A 59 -14.20 -2.17 7.17
CA ASN A 59 -15.12 -1.04 7.02
C ASN A 59 -15.83 -1.07 5.66
N TYR A 60 -15.10 -1.33 4.57
CA TYR A 60 -15.70 -1.42 3.25
C TYR A 60 -16.80 -2.50 3.20
N MET A 61 -16.54 -3.68 3.76
CA MET A 61 -17.53 -4.76 3.84
C MET A 61 -18.72 -4.39 4.72
N LYS A 62 -18.49 -3.81 5.91
CA LYS A 62 -19.56 -3.37 6.81
C LYS A 62 -20.47 -2.33 6.14
N GLU A 63 -19.91 -1.40 5.38
CA GLU A 63 -20.67 -0.33 4.74
C GLU A 63 -21.34 -0.75 3.44
N THR A 64 -20.94 -1.89 2.85
CA THR A 64 -21.49 -2.41 1.58
C THR A 64 -22.37 -3.65 1.72
N GLN A 65 -22.48 -4.22 2.92
CA GLN A 65 -23.40 -5.32 3.23
C GLN A 65 -24.88 -4.88 3.08
N PRO A 66 -25.86 -5.80 3.10
CA PRO A 66 -27.28 -5.48 2.90
C PRO A 66 -27.86 -4.41 3.84
N GLU A 67 -27.31 -4.22 5.04
CA GLU A 67 -27.71 -3.20 6.00
C GLU A 67 -26.83 -1.93 5.97
N GLY A 68 -25.78 -1.94 5.14
CA GLY A 68 -24.84 -0.84 4.99
C GLY A 68 -25.39 0.34 4.16
N HIS A 69 -24.63 1.44 4.16
CA HIS A 69 -25.04 2.67 3.48
C HIS A 69 -24.73 2.69 1.98
N PHE A 70 -23.93 1.74 1.49
CA PHE A 70 -23.49 1.67 0.11
C PHE A 70 -23.90 0.35 -0.56
N THR A 71 -24.09 0.40 -1.87
CA THR A 71 -24.21 -0.76 -2.74
C THR A 71 -22.87 -0.99 -3.41
N ARG A 72 -22.36 -2.23 -3.33
CA ARG A 72 -21.11 -2.61 -4.00
C ARG A 72 -21.35 -2.87 -5.49
N ASN A 73 -20.98 -1.89 -6.31
CA ASN A 73 -21.22 -1.94 -7.75
C ASN A 73 -20.11 -2.68 -8.51
N ARG A 74 -18.87 -2.65 -8.01
CA ARG A 74 -17.71 -3.27 -8.65
C ARG A 74 -16.92 -4.09 -7.64
N THR A 75 -16.14 -5.05 -8.12
CA THR A 75 -15.38 -5.97 -7.27
C THR A 75 -14.16 -5.28 -6.67
N VAL A 76 -13.93 -5.51 -5.38
CA VAL A 76 -12.70 -5.10 -4.69
C VAL A 76 -11.96 -6.34 -4.21
N ILE A 77 -10.65 -6.40 -4.48
CA ILE A 77 -9.78 -7.47 -4.00
C ILE A 77 -8.90 -6.91 -2.87
N PHE A 78 -8.80 -7.68 -1.79
CA PHE A 78 -7.83 -7.47 -0.72
C PHE A 78 -6.85 -8.63 -0.74
N VAL A 79 -5.54 -8.36 -0.73
CA VAL A 79 -4.52 -9.42 -0.81
C VAL A 79 -3.36 -9.21 0.14
N ALA A 80 -3.10 -10.22 0.97
CA ALA A 80 -1.87 -10.32 1.72
C ALA A 80 -0.86 -11.16 0.91
N PHE A 81 0.27 -10.59 0.53
CA PHE A 81 1.30 -11.29 -0.24
C PHE A 81 2.32 -11.98 0.68
N ASP A 82 2.81 -13.13 0.27
CA ASP A 82 3.85 -13.88 0.98
C ASP A 82 5.20 -13.85 0.23
N LEU A 83 6.27 -14.17 0.93
CA LEU A 83 7.63 -14.32 0.43
C LEU A 83 8.16 -13.08 -0.31
N ASN A 84 8.01 -11.90 0.29
CA ASN A 84 8.61 -10.69 -0.21
C ASN A 84 10.14 -10.86 -0.35
N THR A 85 10.65 -10.52 -1.54
CA THR A 85 12.08 -10.64 -1.87
C THR A 85 12.99 -9.71 -1.08
N LYS A 86 12.46 -8.69 -0.38
CA LYS A 86 13.24 -7.92 0.60
C LYS A 86 13.86 -8.83 1.66
N GLU A 87 13.10 -9.84 2.10
CA GLU A 87 13.45 -10.69 3.23
C GLU A 87 14.02 -12.04 2.79
N TYR A 88 13.66 -12.49 1.59
CA TYR A 88 14.15 -13.73 1.00
C TYR A 88 14.94 -13.46 -0.27
N ARG A 89 16.28 -13.41 -0.16
CA ARG A 89 17.16 -13.47 -1.33
C ARG A 89 17.25 -14.91 -1.80
N SER A 90 16.77 -15.17 -3.02
CA SER A 90 17.05 -16.42 -3.70
C SER A 90 18.21 -16.28 -4.67
N ASP A 91 19.15 -17.23 -4.57
CA ASP A 91 20.27 -17.38 -5.50
C ASP A 91 19.89 -18.18 -6.76
N SER A 92 18.63 -18.65 -6.85
CA SER A 92 18.16 -19.51 -7.95
C SER A 92 17.46 -18.72 -9.04
N LYS A 93 17.88 -18.94 -10.30
CA LYS A 93 17.19 -18.41 -11.47
C LYS A 93 15.77 -18.98 -11.52
N GLY A 94 14.77 -18.12 -11.36
CA GLY A 94 13.35 -18.49 -11.50
C GLY A 94 12.52 -18.37 -10.24
N ASP A 95 13.14 -18.17 -9.08
CA ASP A 95 12.40 -17.93 -7.84
C ASP A 95 11.69 -16.57 -7.91
N ARG A 96 10.42 -16.57 -7.51
CA ARG A 96 9.56 -15.40 -7.58
C ARG A 96 8.75 -15.25 -6.28
N PRO A 97 8.57 -14.03 -5.78
CA PRO A 97 7.75 -13.75 -4.59
C PRO A 97 6.27 -14.03 -4.85
N GLY A 98 5.47 -14.14 -3.77
CA GLY A 98 4.04 -14.41 -3.84
C GLY A 98 3.29 -13.41 -4.71
N PHE A 99 3.62 -12.12 -4.64
CA PHE A 99 3.01 -11.08 -5.47
C PHE A 99 3.21 -11.30 -6.99
N TYR A 100 4.32 -11.92 -7.41
CA TYR A 100 4.55 -12.22 -8.82
C TYR A 100 3.58 -13.28 -9.31
N TYR A 101 3.44 -14.37 -8.55
CA TYR A 101 2.51 -15.45 -8.84
C TYR A 101 1.07 -14.97 -8.79
N PHE A 102 0.72 -14.12 -7.82
CA PHE A 102 -0.58 -13.49 -7.77
C PHE A 102 -0.90 -12.73 -9.06
N VAL A 103 -0.02 -11.82 -9.50
CA VAL A 103 -0.28 -11.01 -10.72
C VAL A 103 -0.38 -11.90 -11.96
N HIS A 104 0.56 -12.80 -12.16
CA HIS A 104 0.69 -13.55 -13.42
C HIS A 104 -0.24 -14.75 -13.53
N GLN A 105 -0.50 -15.45 -12.42
CA GLN A 105 -1.22 -16.72 -12.44
C GLN A 105 -2.63 -16.64 -11.85
N TRP A 106 -2.93 -15.63 -11.02
CA TRP A 106 -4.26 -15.49 -10.40
C TRP A 106 -5.01 -14.27 -10.94
N LEU A 107 -4.44 -13.07 -10.81
CA LEU A 107 -5.10 -11.82 -11.17
C LEU A 107 -5.36 -11.73 -12.67
N TRP A 108 -4.36 -11.97 -13.51
CA TRP A 108 -4.55 -11.83 -14.96
C TRP A 108 -5.62 -12.78 -15.53
N PRO A 109 -5.66 -14.07 -15.17
CA PRO A 109 -6.80 -14.93 -15.49
C PRO A 109 -8.13 -14.42 -14.90
N HIS A 110 -8.15 -13.96 -13.65
CA HIS A 110 -9.35 -13.42 -13.00
C HIS A 110 -9.90 -12.17 -13.71
N LEU A 111 -9.03 -11.37 -14.33
CA LEU A 111 -9.40 -10.23 -15.15
C LEU A 111 -9.90 -10.61 -16.56
N ASN A 112 -10.11 -11.91 -16.84
CA ASN A 112 -10.36 -12.42 -18.18
C ASN A 112 -9.32 -11.93 -19.19
N GLN A 113 -8.07 -11.77 -18.74
CA GLN A 113 -6.95 -11.33 -19.56
C GLN A 113 -7.19 -9.99 -20.27
N SER A 114 -7.87 -9.05 -19.61
CA SER A 114 -8.19 -7.74 -20.16
C SER A 114 -7.85 -6.61 -19.18
N LEU A 115 -7.02 -5.67 -19.65
CA LEU A 115 -6.70 -4.45 -18.91
C LEU A 115 -7.95 -3.60 -18.63
N LEU A 116 -9.00 -3.68 -19.47
CA LEU A 116 -10.24 -2.92 -19.28
C LEU A 116 -11.01 -3.35 -18.02
N ASN A 117 -10.73 -4.55 -17.50
CA ASN A 117 -11.33 -5.07 -16.28
C ASN A 117 -10.55 -4.68 -15.02
N PHE A 118 -9.43 -3.95 -15.15
CA PHE A 118 -8.58 -3.60 -14.02
C PHE A 118 -8.48 -2.08 -13.84
N GLY A 119 -8.97 -1.60 -12.70
CA GLY A 119 -8.96 -0.19 -12.33
C GLY A 119 -7.61 0.24 -11.77
N GLY A 120 -6.93 -0.68 -11.09
CA GLY A 120 -5.59 -0.54 -10.56
C GLY A 120 -5.42 -1.19 -9.19
N ALA A 121 -4.17 -1.29 -8.76
CA ALA A 121 -3.79 -1.72 -7.42
C ALA A 121 -3.34 -0.54 -6.55
N ILE A 122 -3.59 -0.63 -5.26
CA ILE A 122 -3.01 0.24 -4.23
C ILE A 122 -2.26 -0.65 -3.25
N ILE A 123 -0.93 -0.57 -3.27
CA ILE A 123 -0.06 -1.42 -2.46
C ILE A 123 0.47 -0.62 -1.27
N LEU A 124 0.34 -1.19 -0.07
CA LEU A 124 0.84 -0.65 1.18
C LEU A 124 2.15 -1.35 1.54
N ASP A 125 3.22 -0.59 1.72
CA ASP A 125 4.50 -1.10 2.21
C ASP A 125 5.12 -0.09 3.17
N SER A 126 5.28 -0.49 4.43
CA SER A 126 5.78 0.32 5.54
C SER A 126 5.15 1.72 5.59
N ILE A 127 4.16 1.93 6.45
CA ILE A 127 3.35 3.17 6.42
C ILE A 127 3.38 3.92 7.75
N THR A 128 4.47 3.79 8.53
CA THR A 128 4.50 4.22 9.94
C THR A 128 5.76 4.95 10.40
N ARG A 129 6.85 4.94 9.63
CA ARG A 129 8.03 5.75 9.92
C ARG A 129 7.71 7.19 9.58
N PHE A 130 7.41 8.01 10.60
CA PHE A 130 7.22 9.45 10.42
C PHE A 130 8.16 10.22 11.33
N SER A 131 8.68 11.31 10.79
CA SER A 131 9.56 12.20 11.54
C SER A 131 9.35 13.65 11.14
N MET A 132 9.12 14.49 12.15
CA MET A 132 9.10 15.95 12.00
C MET A 132 10.49 16.57 12.12
N ASN A 133 11.52 15.76 12.43
CA ASN A 133 12.89 16.24 12.56
C ASN A 133 13.50 16.48 11.17
N PRO A 134 14.29 17.55 10.98
CA PRO A 134 15.04 17.78 9.75
C PRO A 134 15.99 16.64 9.40
N ASN A 135 16.29 16.48 8.11
CA ASN A 135 17.27 15.51 7.57
C ASN A 135 17.00 14.05 7.93
N THR A 136 15.72 13.67 7.99
CA THR A 136 15.29 12.31 8.34
C THR A 136 14.77 11.51 7.15
N GLN A 137 14.48 12.20 6.04
CA GLN A 137 14.29 11.59 4.73
C GLN A 137 15.59 11.67 3.95
N HIS A 138 16.15 10.51 3.60
CA HIS A 138 17.24 10.39 2.66
C HIS A 138 16.67 10.19 1.26
N LEU A 139 17.29 10.81 0.25
CA LEU A 139 16.92 10.69 -1.14
C LEU A 139 18.11 10.09 -1.90
N PRO A 140 17.92 9.00 -2.68
CA PRO A 140 19.01 8.40 -3.42
C PRO A 140 19.54 9.31 -4.54
N ASP A 141 20.75 9.02 -5.00
CA ASP A 141 21.31 9.65 -6.19
C ASP A 141 20.38 9.43 -7.40
N GLY A 142 20.11 10.48 -8.16
CA GLY A 142 19.14 10.42 -9.27
C GLY A 142 17.73 10.90 -8.91
N PHE A 143 17.40 11.02 -7.62
CA PHE A 143 16.03 11.30 -7.19
C PHE A 143 15.51 12.66 -7.70
N SER A 144 16.38 13.68 -7.76
CA SER A 144 15.99 15.01 -8.26
C SER A 144 15.69 15.02 -9.76
N GLN A 145 16.23 14.09 -10.53
CA GLN A 145 15.94 13.94 -11.95
C GLN A 145 14.71 13.06 -12.19
N THR A 146 14.51 12.01 -11.40
CA THR A 146 13.35 11.11 -11.54
C THR A 146 12.06 11.72 -10.99
N PHE A 147 12.12 12.41 -9.84
CA PHE A 147 10.97 13.00 -9.14
C PHE A 147 11.21 14.47 -8.77
N PRO A 148 11.40 15.37 -9.75
CA PRO A 148 11.84 16.75 -9.49
C PRO A 148 10.91 17.55 -8.57
N GLU A 149 9.59 17.43 -8.73
CA GLU A 149 8.62 18.13 -7.88
C GLU A 149 8.62 17.60 -6.45
N ALA A 150 8.82 16.29 -6.27
CA ALA A 150 8.91 15.69 -4.94
C ALA A 150 10.21 16.07 -4.25
N TYR A 151 11.33 16.02 -4.97
CA TYR A 151 12.63 16.46 -4.48
C TYR A 151 12.56 17.89 -3.96
N LYS A 152 12.05 18.82 -4.78
CA LYS A 152 11.92 20.23 -4.39
C LYS A 152 11.13 20.39 -3.10
N LYS A 153 9.95 19.77 -2.98
CA LYS A 153 9.11 19.86 -1.78
C LYS A 153 9.74 19.25 -0.54
N ILE A 154 10.47 18.15 -0.68
CA ILE A 154 11.15 17.49 0.44
C ILE A 154 12.32 18.36 0.94
N ILE A 155 13.12 18.92 0.03
CA ILE A 155 14.23 19.81 0.39
C ILE A 155 13.72 21.13 0.99
N GLU A 156 12.66 21.72 0.45
CA GLU A 156 12.01 22.93 0.99
C GLU A 156 11.46 22.71 2.41
N ASP A 157 11.10 21.48 2.75
CA ASP A 157 10.65 21.06 4.09
C ASP A 157 11.79 20.45 4.92
N GLU A 158 13.03 20.90 4.69
CA GLU A 158 14.23 20.52 5.46
C GLU A 158 14.52 19.01 5.48
N SER A 159 14.12 18.30 4.43
CA SER A 159 14.27 16.84 4.31
C SER A 159 13.63 16.05 5.47
N LYS A 160 12.46 16.51 5.95
CA LYS A 160 11.66 15.78 6.95
C LYS A 160 10.98 14.55 6.35
N GLY A 161 10.98 13.44 7.08
CA GLY A 161 10.20 12.23 6.80
C GLY A 161 8.74 12.34 7.26
N ASN A 162 8.08 13.48 7.05
CA ASN A 162 6.75 13.79 7.58
C ASN A 162 5.60 13.52 6.58
N PHE A 163 5.79 12.57 5.66
CA PHE A 163 4.86 12.35 4.55
C PHE A 163 4.67 10.87 4.22
N LEU A 164 3.47 10.55 3.73
CA LEU A 164 3.22 9.28 3.04
C LEU A 164 3.61 9.46 1.57
N ALA A 165 4.60 8.70 1.09
CA ALA A 165 4.95 8.69 -0.32
C ALA A 165 3.86 7.98 -1.10
N LEU A 166 3.42 8.58 -2.21
CA LEU A 166 2.57 7.96 -3.20
C LEU A 166 3.35 7.89 -4.51
N ILE A 167 3.81 6.70 -4.86
CA ILE A 167 4.58 6.45 -6.08
C ILE A 167 3.69 5.82 -7.14
N THR A 168 3.69 6.36 -8.34
CA THR A 168 2.81 5.93 -9.44
C THR A 168 3.45 6.13 -10.80
N ARG A 169 2.98 5.44 -11.84
CA ARG A 169 3.41 5.68 -13.23
C ARG A 169 2.68 6.85 -13.87
N GLY A 170 3.34 7.48 -14.85
CA GLY A 170 2.85 8.63 -15.61
C GLY A 170 1.61 8.42 -16.48
N THR A 171 1.04 7.21 -16.54
CA THR A 171 -0.16 6.90 -17.35
C THR A 171 -1.42 7.61 -16.82
N SER A 172 -2.36 7.97 -17.70
CA SER A 172 -3.60 8.65 -17.31
C SER A 172 -4.41 7.89 -16.26
N GLN A 173 -4.49 6.56 -16.36
CA GLN A 173 -5.23 5.74 -15.41
C GLN A 173 -4.56 5.72 -14.02
N SER A 174 -3.24 5.51 -13.96
CA SER A 174 -2.51 5.53 -12.68
C SER A 174 -2.52 6.92 -12.04
N LYS A 175 -2.45 7.99 -12.84
CA LYS A 175 -2.59 9.38 -12.37
C LYS A 175 -3.99 9.67 -11.82
N HIS A 176 -5.04 9.15 -12.47
CA HIS A 176 -6.42 9.29 -11.98
C HIS A 176 -6.59 8.59 -10.63
N LEU A 177 -6.16 7.32 -10.51
CA LEU A 177 -6.21 6.57 -9.25
C LEU A 177 -5.43 7.28 -8.13
N ALA A 178 -4.23 7.78 -8.44
CA ALA A 178 -3.41 8.56 -7.51
C ALA A 178 -4.13 9.83 -7.04
N GLN A 179 -4.73 10.56 -7.97
CA GLN A 179 -5.42 11.81 -7.66
C GLN A 179 -6.68 11.56 -6.82
N THR A 180 -7.50 10.57 -7.16
CA THR A 180 -8.67 10.20 -6.36
C THR A 180 -8.28 9.81 -4.93
N PHE A 181 -7.20 9.05 -4.75
CA PHE A 181 -6.68 8.77 -3.40
C PHE A 181 -6.27 10.04 -2.67
N MET A 182 -5.48 10.92 -3.30
CA MET A 182 -5.03 12.17 -2.66
C MET A 182 -6.21 13.07 -2.28
N ASP A 183 -7.21 13.21 -3.15
CA ASP A 183 -8.39 14.03 -2.90
C ASP A 183 -9.17 13.46 -1.70
N ASN A 184 -9.31 12.15 -1.62
CA ASN A 184 -9.99 11.49 -0.50
C ASN A 184 -9.18 11.51 0.81
N TYR A 185 -7.86 11.40 0.73
CA TYR A 185 -6.97 11.51 1.89
C TYR A 185 -7.00 12.94 2.46
N THR A 186 -6.98 13.96 1.61
CA THR A 186 -6.90 15.38 2.02
C THR A 186 -8.22 15.95 2.53
N LYS A 187 -9.37 15.31 2.24
CA LYS A 187 -10.68 15.66 2.84
C LYS A 187 -10.67 15.55 4.37
N HIS A 188 -9.81 14.71 4.96
CA HIS A 188 -9.77 14.57 6.41
C HIS A 188 -9.15 15.80 7.08
N ARG A 189 -9.85 16.37 8.07
CA ARG A 189 -9.45 17.60 8.80
C ARG A 189 -8.05 17.55 9.42
N LYS A 190 -7.51 16.35 9.68
CA LYS A 190 -6.17 16.16 10.25
C LYS A 190 -5.09 15.77 9.23
N ALA A 191 -5.40 15.79 7.92
CA ALA A 191 -4.44 15.49 6.86
C ALA A 191 -3.21 16.42 6.88
N GLY A 192 -3.33 17.61 7.50
CA GLY A 192 -2.20 18.54 7.68
C GLY A 192 -1.06 18.03 8.57
N LEU A 193 -1.24 16.91 9.29
CA LEU A 193 -0.19 16.34 10.16
C LEU A 193 0.65 15.25 9.47
N VAL A 194 0.11 14.59 8.44
CA VAL A 194 0.84 13.64 7.60
C VAL A 194 0.45 13.91 6.16
N ARG A 195 1.27 14.68 5.46
CA ARG A 195 1.00 15.05 4.06
C ARG A 195 1.24 13.86 3.14
N VAL A 196 0.58 13.83 1.98
CA VAL A 196 0.93 12.89 0.91
C VAL A 196 1.93 13.55 -0.03
N GLN A 197 3.07 12.91 -0.25
CA GLN A 197 4.05 13.33 -1.26
C GLN A 197 3.88 12.48 -2.51
N LYS A 198 3.25 13.06 -3.53
CA LYS A 198 3.14 12.42 -4.85
C LYS A 198 4.49 12.36 -5.55
N MET A 199 4.83 11.20 -6.09
CA MET A 199 6.01 10.89 -6.88
C MET A 199 5.55 10.18 -8.15
N VAL A 200 5.65 10.85 -9.30
CA VAL A 200 5.19 10.29 -10.58
C VAL A 200 6.39 9.88 -11.41
N LEU A 201 6.48 8.59 -11.72
CA LEU A 201 7.48 8.07 -12.64
C LEU A 201 6.98 8.26 -14.07
N GLU A 202 7.38 9.37 -14.69
CA GLU A 202 7.08 9.65 -16.09
C GLU A 202 7.84 8.68 -17.02
N THR A 203 7.24 8.32 -18.15
CA THR A 203 7.81 7.31 -19.08
C THR A 203 9.21 7.66 -19.57
N ALA A 204 9.52 8.95 -19.71
CA ALA A 204 10.82 9.45 -20.17
C ALA A 204 11.75 9.91 -19.03
N ALA A 205 11.34 9.71 -17.76
CA ALA A 205 12.18 10.13 -16.64
C ALA A 205 13.46 9.28 -16.60
N PRO A 206 14.65 9.89 -16.45
CA PRO A 206 15.86 9.15 -16.19
C PRO A 206 15.72 8.45 -14.83
N ILE A 207 16.10 7.18 -14.76
CA ILE A 207 16.10 6.39 -13.53
C ILE A 207 17.50 5.81 -13.31
N THR A 208 18.10 6.15 -12.18
CA THR A 208 19.37 5.59 -11.73
C THR A 208 19.14 4.21 -11.11
N SER A 209 20.22 3.44 -10.91
CA SER A 209 20.16 2.17 -10.20
C SER A 209 19.60 2.34 -8.79
N GLU A 210 19.93 3.42 -8.10
CA GLU A 210 19.59 3.69 -6.71
C GLU A 210 18.12 4.08 -6.57
N VAL A 211 17.57 4.87 -7.50
CA VAL A 211 16.13 5.18 -7.54
C VAL A 211 15.33 3.95 -7.96
N LEU A 212 15.85 3.14 -8.90
CA LEU A 212 15.20 1.89 -9.28
C LEU A 212 15.17 0.91 -8.12
N ASP A 213 16.29 0.76 -7.40
CA ASP A 213 16.40 -0.07 -6.20
C ASP A 213 15.41 0.40 -5.13
N MET A 214 15.20 1.70 -4.94
CA MET A 214 14.19 2.22 -4.00
C MET A 214 12.76 1.74 -4.28
N ILE A 215 12.39 1.44 -5.53
CA ILE A 215 10.99 1.19 -5.92
C ILE A 215 10.74 -0.21 -6.50
N ASN A 216 11.75 -0.97 -6.94
CA ASN A 216 11.52 -2.21 -7.69
C ASN A 216 11.32 -3.48 -6.84
N HIS A 217 11.60 -3.43 -5.54
CA HIS A 217 11.60 -4.60 -4.66
C HIS A 217 10.27 -4.81 -3.91
N GLN A 218 9.22 -4.14 -4.36
CA GLN A 218 7.94 -4.01 -3.68
C GLN A 218 6.82 -4.69 -4.49
N ALA A 219 5.74 -5.11 -3.83
CA ALA A 219 4.66 -5.86 -4.49
C ALA A 219 3.94 -5.13 -5.65
N HIS A 220 4.08 -3.81 -5.76
CA HIS A 220 3.56 -3.04 -6.90
C HIS A 220 4.36 -3.26 -8.20
N TYR A 221 5.65 -3.62 -8.12
CA TYR A 221 6.54 -3.65 -9.28
C TYR A 221 6.11 -4.62 -10.39
N PRO A 222 5.68 -5.87 -10.12
CA PRO A 222 5.18 -6.76 -11.17
C PRO A 222 3.92 -6.26 -11.87
N PHE A 223 3.14 -5.36 -11.28
CA PHE A 223 2.05 -4.70 -12.00
C PHE A 223 2.62 -3.77 -13.08
N TRP A 224 3.63 -2.98 -12.74
CA TRP A 224 4.26 -2.04 -13.67
C TRP A 224 5.05 -2.72 -14.78
N THR A 225 5.66 -3.86 -14.47
CA THR A 225 6.41 -4.68 -15.43
C THR A 225 5.59 -5.89 -15.91
N PHE A 226 4.27 -5.77 -15.93
CA PHE A 226 3.44 -6.88 -16.39
C PHE A 226 3.52 -7.04 -17.92
N HIS A 227 3.82 -8.26 -18.37
CA HIS A 227 3.98 -8.62 -19.78
C HIS A 227 3.32 -9.99 -20.04
N PRO A 228 2.01 -10.05 -20.32
CA PRO A 228 1.30 -11.31 -20.56
C PRO A 228 1.59 -11.93 -21.94
N SER A 229 2.21 -11.18 -22.85
CA SER A 229 2.59 -11.57 -24.20
C SER A 229 3.76 -10.71 -24.68
N ASP A 230 4.12 -10.78 -25.96
CA ASP A 230 5.17 -9.93 -26.57
C ASP A 230 4.87 -8.42 -26.49
N GLN A 231 3.64 -8.04 -26.12
CA GLN A 231 3.24 -6.64 -25.90
C GLN A 231 3.24 -6.26 -24.42
N PRO A 232 4.06 -5.26 -24.01
CA PRO A 232 3.99 -4.68 -22.68
C PRO A 232 2.61 -4.18 -22.30
N THR A 233 2.05 -4.73 -21.21
CA THR A 233 0.75 -4.33 -20.66
C THR A 233 0.92 -3.98 -19.20
N ALA A 234 1.50 -2.83 -18.90
CA ALA A 234 1.65 -2.39 -17.52
C ALA A 234 0.26 -2.22 -16.88
N LEU A 235 0.04 -2.89 -15.75
CA LEU A 235 -1.14 -2.75 -14.93
C LEU A 235 -0.99 -1.50 -14.04
N PRO A 236 -2.01 -0.63 -13.96
CA PRO A 236 -2.01 0.53 -13.06
C PRO A 236 -1.80 0.09 -11.61
N ALA A 237 -0.84 0.70 -10.93
CA ALA A 237 -0.63 0.46 -9.51
C ALA A 237 -0.03 1.68 -8.82
N LEU A 238 -0.43 1.90 -7.57
CA LEU A 238 0.17 2.85 -6.64
C LEU A 238 0.98 2.10 -5.59
N LEU A 239 2.11 2.66 -5.18
CA LEU A 239 2.79 2.32 -3.94
C LEU A 239 2.54 3.43 -2.92
N LEU A 240 1.99 3.07 -1.76
CA LEU A 240 1.91 3.92 -0.58
C LEU A 240 2.95 3.43 0.43
N THR A 241 3.90 4.28 0.76
CA THR A 241 5.03 3.92 1.63
C THR A 241 5.57 5.10 2.41
N ASP A 242 6.21 4.83 3.55
CA ASP A 242 7.04 5.74 4.31
C ASP A 242 8.49 5.76 3.82
N THR A 243 8.77 5.13 2.68
CA THR A 243 10.08 5.01 2.03
C THR A 243 11.08 4.11 2.78
N ASP A 244 10.62 3.32 3.74
CA ASP A 244 11.37 2.23 4.37
C ASP A 244 12.77 2.68 4.83
N MET A 245 13.85 2.04 4.35
CA MET A 245 15.22 2.28 4.78
C MET A 245 15.74 3.67 4.41
N TYR A 246 15.07 4.38 3.49
CA TYR A 246 15.39 5.75 3.13
C TYR A 246 14.88 6.76 4.16
N ARG A 247 14.15 6.31 5.19
CA ARG A 247 13.68 7.17 6.28
C ARG A 247 14.21 6.70 7.63
N GLN A 248 14.86 7.61 8.34
CA GLN A 248 15.31 7.36 9.69
C GLN A 248 14.11 7.38 10.67
N SER A 249 13.92 6.29 11.40
CA SER A 249 12.92 6.21 12.47
C SER A 249 13.46 6.82 13.76
N PHE A 250 12.75 7.81 14.31
CA PHE A 250 13.06 8.43 15.62
C PHE A 250 12.18 7.92 16.75
N GLU A 251 11.03 7.33 16.40
CA GLU A 251 10.14 6.70 17.37
C GLU A 251 10.64 5.28 17.65
N GLN A 252 11.65 5.18 18.52
CA GLN A 252 12.19 3.90 18.96
C GLN A 252 11.07 3.06 19.58
N CYS A 253 10.89 1.85 19.07
CA CYS A 253 10.13 0.83 19.77
C CYS A 253 11.10 -0.05 20.57
N PRO A 254 10.81 -0.37 21.84
CA PRO A 254 11.59 -1.34 22.61
C PRO A 254 11.75 -2.68 21.87
N GLN A 255 12.75 -3.48 22.25
CA GLN A 255 12.91 -4.83 21.74
C GLN A 255 12.70 -5.82 22.91
N PRO A 256 11.63 -6.64 22.90
CA PRO A 256 10.62 -6.79 21.84
C PRO A 256 9.65 -5.60 21.76
N CYS A 257 9.18 -5.29 20.55
CA CYS A 257 8.27 -4.19 20.29
C CYS A 257 6.83 -4.63 20.53
N THR A 258 6.19 -4.11 21.58
CA THR A 258 4.76 -4.36 21.82
C THR A 258 3.91 -3.43 20.95
N SER A 259 2.69 -3.85 20.61
CA SER A 259 1.74 -3.00 19.88
C SER A 259 1.45 -1.68 20.60
N GLU A 260 1.41 -1.68 21.93
CA GLU A 260 1.20 -0.48 22.74
C GLU A 260 2.37 0.50 22.61
N ALA A 261 3.62 0.01 22.71
CA ALA A 261 4.80 0.85 22.53
C ALA A 261 4.97 1.31 21.08
N PHE A 262 4.53 0.48 20.12
CA PHE A 262 4.55 0.80 18.71
C PHE A 262 3.60 1.92 18.33
N LEU A 263 2.35 1.85 18.81
CA LEU A 263 1.25 2.74 18.42
C LEU A 263 1.33 4.11 19.09
N THR A 264 2.37 4.88 18.77
CA THR A 264 2.44 6.31 19.11
C THR A 264 1.30 7.09 18.48
N ARG A 265 1.05 8.31 18.97
CA ARG A 265 0.03 9.21 18.40
C ARG A 265 0.26 9.47 16.91
N HIS A 266 1.51 9.64 16.46
CA HIS A 266 1.80 9.91 15.06
C HIS A 266 1.55 8.69 14.18
N ARG A 267 1.99 7.50 14.62
CA ARG A 267 1.75 6.23 13.89
C ARG A 267 0.27 5.91 13.78
N GLN A 268 -0.47 6.00 14.89
CA GLN A 268 -1.93 5.81 14.88
C GLN A 268 -2.61 6.75 13.89
N GLN A 269 -2.17 8.01 13.85
CA GLN A 269 -2.75 9.00 12.97
C GLN A 269 -2.41 8.73 11.51
N ALA A 270 -1.18 8.35 11.18
CA ALA A 270 -0.81 7.99 9.82
C ALA A 270 -1.59 6.78 9.30
N ILE A 271 -1.72 5.73 10.12
CA ILE A 271 -2.53 4.55 9.80
C ILE A 271 -3.99 4.96 9.57
N SER A 272 -4.58 5.74 10.50
CA SER A 272 -5.97 6.17 10.40
C SER A 272 -6.24 7.01 9.14
N LEU A 273 -5.37 7.97 8.82
CA LEU A 273 -5.51 8.80 7.62
C LEU A 273 -5.39 7.95 6.34
N THR A 274 -4.46 7.00 6.32
CA THR A 274 -4.26 6.09 5.19
C THR A 274 -5.50 5.21 5.00
N CYS A 275 -6.03 4.61 6.06
CA CYS A 275 -7.27 3.83 6.02
C CYS A 275 -8.45 4.65 5.50
N GLU A 276 -8.67 5.86 6.02
CA GLU A 276 -9.78 6.71 5.58
C GLU A 276 -9.65 7.13 4.12
N GLY A 277 -8.45 7.53 3.68
CA GLY A 277 -8.17 7.85 2.28
C GLY A 277 -8.50 6.67 1.36
N LEU A 278 -8.09 5.45 1.74
CA LEU A 278 -8.39 4.23 0.99
C LEU A 278 -9.88 3.89 0.99
N ILE A 279 -10.54 3.89 2.15
CA ILE A 279 -11.98 3.59 2.28
C ILE A 279 -12.80 4.52 1.38
N ASN A 280 -12.53 5.83 1.45
CA ASN A 280 -13.26 6.81 0.64
C ASN A 280 -12.95 6.66 -0.86
N THR A 281 -11.72 6.30 -1.21
CA THR A 281 -11.34 5.98 -2.61
C THR A 281 -12.11 4.76 -3.13
N LEU A 282 -12.24 3.71 -2.32
CA LEU A 282 -13.01 2.53 -2.69
C LEU A 282 -14.50 2.84 -2.81
N PHE A 283 -15.08 3.64 -1.90
CA PHE A 283 -16.48 4.05 -2.04
C PHE A 283 -16.71 4.88 -3.31
N GLU A 284 -15.83 5.83 -3.61
CA GLU A 284 -15.95 6.67 -4.80
C GLU A 284 -15.86 5.87 -6.10
N LEU A 285 -14.96 4.87 -6.16
CA LEU A 285 -14.66 4.17 -7.41
C LEU A 285 -15.39 2.84 -7.59
N GLN A 286 -15.87 2.23 -6.51
CA GLN A 286 -16.36 0.83 -6.51
C GLN A 286 -17.76 0.66 -5.91
N ALA A 287 -18.30 1.68 -5.25
CA ALA A 287 -19.61 1.61 -4.62
C ALA A 287 -20.49 2.81 -4.99
N GLU A 288 -21.77 2.72 -4.64
CA GLU A 288 -22.73 3.81 -4.81
C GLU A 288 -23.56 3.95 -3.54
N ARG A 289 -23.80 5.19 -3.13
CA ARG A 289 -24.55 5.47 -1.91
C ARG A 289 -26.02 5.09 -2.10
N ARG A 290 -26.61 4.42 -1.11
CA ARG A 290 -28.02 4.02 -1.18
C ARG A 290 -28.95 5.22 -0.99
N PRO A 291 -30.10 5.25 -1.68
CA PRO A 291 -31.11 6.26 -1.45
C PRO A 291 -31.62 6.26 -0.01
N GLY A 292 -31.80 7.44 0.59
CA GLY A 292 -32.42 7.59 1.92
C GLY A 292 -31.48 7.46 3.12
N THR A 293 -30.20 7.11 2.92
CA THR A 293 -29.18 7.24 3.97
C THR A 293 -28.69 8.68 4.00
N SER A 294 -29.13 9.50 4.96
CA SER A 294 -28.74 10.91 5.07
C SER A 294 -27.26 11.08 5.43
N GLU A 295 -26.67 12.25 5.15
CA GLU A 295 -25.40 12.67 5.77
C GLU A 295 -25.63 12.92 7.27
N GLY A 296 -25.52 11.85 8.06
CA GLY A 296 -25.42 11.98 9.51
C GLY A 296 -24.07 12.58 9.88
N SER A 297 -23.99 13.91 9.92
CA SER A 297 -22.87 14.73 10.41
C SER A 297 -21.55 14.65 9.63
N ASN A 298 -21.11 15.82 9.14
CA ASN A 298 -19.74 16.09 8.79
C ASN A 298 -18.77 15.60 9.89
N GLY A 299 -18.00 14.55 9.61
CA GLY A 299 -16.83 14.18 10.42
C GLY A 299 -16.97 12.97 11.36
N ALA A 300 -17.84 12.00 11.07
CA ALA A 300 -17.69 10.67 11.67
C ALA A 300 -16.46 9.99 11.06
N SER A 301 -15.33 10.05 11.76
CA SER A 301 -14.17 9.17 11.59
C SER A 301 -14.65 7.73 11.45
N PHE A 302 -14.72 7.21 10.21
CA PHE A 302 -15.17 5.84 9.93
C PHE A 302 -14.21 4.81 10.53
N VAL A 303 -12.97 5.23 10.80
CA VAL A 303 -11.97 4.43 11.49
C VAL A 303 -12.21 4.53 13.00
N SER A 304 -12.78 3.48 13.55
CA SER A 304 -12.75 3.24 14.99
C SER A 304 -11.36 2.73 15.31
N VAL A 305 -10.48 3.59 15.85
CA VAL A 305 -9.10 3.22 16.23
C VAL A 305 -9.11 1.95 17.10
N THR A 306 -10.15 1.75 17.94
CA THR A 306 -10.38 0.57 18.79
C THR A 306 -10.48 -0.77 18.04
N ALA A 307 -10.89 -0.80 16.76
CA ALA A 307 -10.90 -2.04 15.97
C ALA A 307 -9.51 -2.38 15.40
N THR A 308 -8.74 -1.36 15.02
CA THR A 308 -7.33 -1.51 14.60
C THR A 308 -6.47 -2.06 15.76
N TRP A 309 -6.79 -1.70 17.00
CA TRP A 309 -6.14 -2.26 18.20
C TRP A 309 -6.29 -3.79 18.29
N ILE A 310 -7.49 -4.35 18.06
CA ILE A 310 -7.72 -5.80 18.17
C ILE A 310 -6.95 -6.55 17.07
N MET A 311 -6.93 -6.03 15.85
CA MET A 311 -6.24 -6.69 14.72
C MET A 311 -4.71 -6.65 14.88
N ILE A 312 -4.16 -5.53 15.36
CA ILE A 312 -2.71 -5.42 15.63
C ILE A 312 -2.31 -6.30 16.82
N VAL A 313 -3.15 -6.39 17.86
CA VAL A 313 -2.90 -7.29 19.00
C VAL A 313 -2.96 -8.76 18.57
N MET A 314 -3.90 -9.15 17.70
CA MET A 314 -3.96 -10.52 17.18
C MET A 314 -2.76 -10.88 16.29
N ALA A 315 -2.24 -9.93 15.51
CA ALA A 315 -1.02 -10.12 14.73
C ALA A 315 0.23 -10.25 15.63
N ALA A 316 0.27 -9.55 16.76
CA ALA A 316 1.35 -9.65 17.75
C ALA A 316 1.27 -10.91 18.63
N LEU A 317 0.08 -11.48 18.82
CA LEU A 317 -0.14 -12.70 19.63
C LEU A 317 0.18 -14.00 18.88
N LEU A 318 0.55 -13.93 17.61
CA LEU A 318 1.05 -15.07 16.83
C LEU A 318 2.58 -15.23 16.91
N TYR A 319 3.24 -14.51 17.83
CA TYR A 319 4.66 -14.62 18.17
C TYR A 319 4.88 -14.80 19.67
#